data_AF-A0A535VXJ6-F1
#
_entry.id   AF-A0A535VXJ6-F1
#
_cell.length_a   1.000
_cell.length_b   1.000
_cell.length_c   1.000
_cell.angle_alpha   90.00
_cell.angle_beta   90.00
_cell.angle_gamma   90.00
#
_symmetry.space_group_name_H-M   'P 1'
#
loop_
_entity.id
_entity.type
_entity.pdbx_description
1 polymer ?
#
loop_
_entity_poly.entity_id
_entity_poly.type
_entity_poly.pdbx_seq_one_letter_code
_entity_poly.pdbx_strand_id
1 'polypeptide(L)'
;MRYDLVGGAPRSSSSIRIGKAFSTFGVWAWGDPGRGSVVVRTPQGFGDQVVGDPMSISSSGGAETLRATPAEPEKFYAIVSADNPLAYTTDRLSLDGGVEIVVMAWPEDHAWDDTVAKTLRTAMPSLRDLIGLDWPVAHDLNVRERYTPALEGYAGVFFTESQRIDVSEDLDPVVIVHEASHAWFNDQLFVERWIYEGLAQDYAWRVQTAVGGPVGEGPSRPKLDDPGYVRLEAWTFPEVIRDQETDDHERFGYQASFWVIEQIVRSVGVDQMREAFANAQANLTAYPGAGKPEEVVHVDSWRRFLDLAQSIDRPDQVDLVKAFGDFVLRESDVADLVDRAAARDRYRLLLIDGDGWLPGWYVRQPMGEWRFDVAGTRMTEASAVLALRKHVDGAAAALGLEPNGALRTAYEGATNGFGGAKSLAQAELDALAAIGDAKAKVEAEPDLLAKIGLLGETPSVPYAAARDAFERGDVEGARTSAAVAAALVTSASMVGQGRLILAIVVAVGLLALLVILAIAARRRRRRRVLALAAEPDVAEPYATLAADPDAAPAAPTERPPDAEGGPGTQL
;
A
#
# COMPACT_ATOMS: atom_id res chain seq x y z
N MET A 1 -51.23 19.35 -49.80
CA MET A 1 -51.84 18.90 -48.53
C MET A 1 -51.02 19.47 -47.39
N ARG A 2 -51.64 19.93 -46.32
CA ARG A 2 -50.97 20.28 -45.06
C ARG A 2 -51.59 19.41 -43.98
N TYR A 3 -50.76 18.86 -43.11
CA TYR A 3 -51.18 18.02 -42.01
C TYR A 3 -50.20 18.25 -40.86
N ASP A 4 -50.67 18.03 -39.64
CA ASP A 4 -49.85 18.12 -38.44
C ASP A 4 -49.41 16.70 -38.05
N LEU A 5 -48.12 16.53 -37.80
CA LEU A 5 -47.58 15.34 -37.14
C LEU A 5 -47.78 15.52 -35.64
N VAL A 6 -48.74 14.79 -35.08
CA VAL A 6 -49.03 14.83 -33.65
C VAL A 6 -48.05 13.92 -32.91
N GLY A 7 -47.31 14.49 -31.96
CA GLY A 7 -46.44 13.72 -31.07
C GLY A 7 -47.24 12.82 -30.13
N GLY A 8 -46.70 11.64 -29.83
CA GLY A 8 -47.22 10.82 -28.74
C GLY A 8 -46.80 11.38 -27.38
N ALA A 9 -47.55 11.03 -26.34
CA ALA A 9 -47.14 11.30 -24.96
C ALA A 9 -45.84 10.53 -24.63
N PRO A 10 -45.06 10.99 -23.62
CA PRO A 10 -43.94 10.22 -23.09
C PRO A 10 -44.35 8.80 -22.71
N ARG A 11 -43.45 7.83 -22.91
CA ARG A 11 -43.68 6.37 -22.72
C ARG A 11 -44.83 5.77 -23.53
N SER A 12 -45.37 6.49 -24.52
CA SER A 12 -46.35 5.89 -25.45
C SER A 12 -45.65 5.05 -26.51
N SER A 13 -46.37 4.09 -27.10
CA SER A 13 -45.90 3.28 -28.23
C SER A 13 -45.70 4.06 -29.53
N SER A 14 -45.94 5.38 -29.53
CA SER A 14 -45.68 6.24 -30.69
C SER A 14 -44.17 6.34 -30.91
N SER A 15 -43.72 6.22 -32.16
CA SER A 15 -42.34 6.52 -32.54
C SER A 15 -42.09 8.01 -32.79
N ILE A 16 -43.09 8.86 -32.52
CA ILE A 16 -43.02 10.30 -32.73
C ILE A 16 -43.10 10.97 -31.35
N ARG A 17 -42.12 11.83 -31.05
CA ARG A 17 -42.13 12.77 -29.92
C ARG A 17 -42.06 14.18 -30.48
N ILE A 18 -42.90 15.10 -30.01
CA ILE A 18 -42.86 16.51 -30.41
C ILE A 18 -43.02 17.33 -29.13
N GLY A 19 -41.90 17.76 -28.53
CA GLY A 19 -41.85 18.53 -27.29
C GLY A 19 -40.96 19.76 -27.43
N LYS A 20 -40.85 20.54 -26.34
CA LYS A 20 -40.04 21.77 -26.31
C LYS A 20 -38.54 21.53 -26.19
N ALA A 21 -38.17 20.44 -25.52
CA ALA A 21 -36.77 20.04 -25.28
C ALA A 21 -36.30 18.93 -26.22
N PHE A 22 -37.22 18.12 -26.77
CA PHE A 22 -36.89 17.02 -27.65
C PHE A 22 -37.98 16.80 -28.70
N SER A 23 -37.56 16.43 -29.92
CA SER A 23 -38.47 15.94 -30.95
C SER A 23 -37.84 14.82 -31.75
N THR A 24 -38.64 13.85 -32.17
CA THR A 24 -38.22 12.80 -33.10
C THR A 24 -39.37 12.41 -34.02
N PHE A 25 -39.08 12.25 -35.31
CA PHE A 25 -40.06 11.86 -36.32
C PHE A 25 -39.38 11.28 -37.56
N GLY A 26 -40.07 10.36 -38.23
CA GLY A 26 -39.68 9.86 -39.54
C GLY A 26 -40.01 10.87 -40.65
N VAL A 27 -39.12 10.99 -41.62
CA VAL A 27 -39.32 11.71 -42.87
C VAL A 27 -39.13 10.77 -44.06
N TRP A 28 -39.97 10.95 -45.07
CA TRP A 28 -39.95 10.16 -46.29
C TRP A 28 -40.24 11.08 -47.48
N ALA A 29 -39.82 10.65 -48.67
CA ALA A 29 -40.06 11.40 -49.90
C ALA A 29 -41.11 10.69 -50.77
N TRP A 30 -41.72 11.45 -51.68
CA TRP A 30 -42.58 10.93 -52.74
C TRP A 30 -42.42 11.82 -53.98
N GLY A 31 -42.59 11.25 -55.17
CA GLY A 31 -42.54 11.98 -56.44
C GLY A 31 -41.65 11.31 -57.49
N ASP A 32 -41.49 11.97 -58.64
CA ASP A 32 -40.63 11.46 -59.72
C ASP A 32 -39.14 11.45 -59.29
N PRO A 33 -38.35 10.46 -59.76
CA PRO A 33 -36.90 10.42 -59.59
C PRO A 33 -36.21 11.76 -59.86
N GLY A 34 -35.42 12.26 -58.89
CA GLY A 34 -34.69 13.52 -58.99
C GLY A 34 -35.55 14.79 -58.94
N ARG A 35 -36.87 14.68 -58.71
CA ARG A 35 -37.80 15.82 -58.57
C ARG A 35 -38.46 15.91 -57.19
N GLY A 36 -38.43 14.82 -56.42
CA GLY A 36 -38.83 14.82 -55.01
C GLY A 36 -37.80 15.53 -54.14
N SER A 37 -38.25 16.33 -53.18
CA SER A 37 -37.37 16.94 -52.18
C SER A 37 -38.00 16.89 -50.79
N VAL A 38 -37.16 16.66 -49.78
CA VAL A 38 -37.53 16.72 -48.37
C VAL A 38 -36.79 17.91 -47.75
N VAL A 39 -37.52 18.72 -46.99
CA VAL A 39 -36.97 19.87 -46.26
C VAL A 39 -37.53 19.85 -44.85
N VAL A 40 -36.66 19.67 -43.88
CA VAL A 40 -36.98 19.79 -42.45
C VAL A 40 -36.39 21.10 -41.96
N ARG A 41 -37.16 21.88 -41.20
CA ARG A 41 -36.71 23.12 -40.58
C ARG A 41 -36.95 23.03 -39.10
N THR A 42 -35.89 23.10 -38.31
CA THR A 42 -35.99 23.07 -36.86
C THR A 42 -36.11 24.49 -36.30
N PRO A 43 -36.82 24.67 -35.17
CA PRO A 43 -36.84 25.95 -34.47
C PRO A 43 -35.45 26.34 -33.96
N GLN A 44 -35.29 27.61 -33.60
CA GLN A 44 -34.05 28.06 -32.97
C GLN A 44 -33.77 27.28 -31.68
N GLY A 45 -32.52 26.87 -31.48
CA GLY A 45 -32.07 26.18 -30.27
C GLY A 45 -32.13 24.66 -30.33
N PHE A 46 -32.81 24.10 -31.33
CA PHE A 46 -32.72 22.67 -31.63
C PHE A 46 -31.49 22.37 -32.48
N GLY A 47 -30.72 21.35 -32.08
CA GLY A 47 -29.69 20.72 -32.90
C GLY A 47 -30.14 19.34 -33.35
N ASP A 48 -29.81 18.96 -34.58
CA ASP A 48 -30.35 17.77 -35.23
C ASP A 48 -29.36 16.59 -35.35
N GLN A 49 -29.89 15.39 -35.16
CA GLN A 49 -29.27 14.11 -35.53
C GLN A 49 -30.15 13.41 -36.56
N VAL A 50 -29.52 12.82 -37.57
CA VAL A 50 -30.20 12.12 -38.67
C VAL A 50 -29.72 10.68 -38.73
N VAL A 51 -30.67 9.74 -38.71
CA VAL A 51 -30.41 8.30 -38.89
C VAL A 51 -31.18 7.82 -40.13
N GLY A 52 -30.53 7.10 -41.03
CA GLY A 52 -31.11 6.64 -42.30
C GLY A 52 -30.46 7.32 -43.50
N ASP A 53 -31.26 7.64 -44.52
CA ASP A 53 -30.74 8.25 -45.75
C ASP A 53 -30.14 9.65 -45.51
N PRO A 54 -29.06 10.00 -46.22
CA PRO A 54 -28.30 11.21 -45.96
C PRO A 54 -29.10 12.48 -46.28
N MET A 55 -28.99 13.47 -45.40
CA MET A 55 -29.54 14.81 -45.57
C MET A 55 -28.43 15.86 -45.41
N SER A 56 -28.40 16.88 -46.27
CA SER A 56 -27.51 18.04 -46.09
C SER A 56 -28.07 18.97 -45.02
N ILE A 57 -27.26 19.35 -44.04
CA ILE A 57 -27.63 20.25 -42.95
C ILE A 57 -27.04 21.63 -43.22
N SER A 58 -27.85 22.67 -43.05
CA SER A 58 -27.40 24.07 -43.07
C SER A 58 -28.01 24.82 -41.90
N SER A 59 -27.20 25.59 -41.18
CA SER A 59 -27.65 26.34 -40.01
C SER A 59 -27.65 27.84 -40.31
N SER A 60 -28.72 28.55 -39.93
CA SER A 60 -28.86 30.00 -40.13
C SER A 60 -29.68 30.60 -38.99
N GLY A 61 -29.14 31.63 -38.32
CA GLY A 61 -29.84 32.30 -37.22
C GLY A 61 -30.16 31.39 -36.02
N GLY A 62 -29.39 30.33 -35.81
CA GLY A 62 -29.60 29.36 -34.72
C GLY A 62 -30.70 28.32 -34.97
N ALA A 63 -31.29 28.31 -36.16
CA ALA A 63 -32.18 27.26 -36.65
C ALA A 63 -31.46 26.41 -37.70
N GLU A 64 -31.78 25.13 -37.79
CA GLU A 64 -31.22 24.24 -38.80
C GLU A 64 -32.24 23.92 -39.89
N THR A 65 -31.73 23.66 -41.09
CA THR A 65 -32.52 23.20 -42.22
C THR A 65 -31.83 21.99 -42.82
N LEU A 66 -32.51 20.85 -42.78
CA LEU A 66 -32.06 19.60 -43.36
C LEU A 66 -32.74 19.41 -44.72
N ARG A 67 -31.99 18.98 -45.73
CA ARG A 67 -32.49 18.81 -47.10
C ARG A 67 -32.01 17.52 -47.72
N ALA A 68 -32.90 16.86 -48.47
CA ALA A 68 -32.55 15.77 -49.36
C ALA A 68 -33.29 15.92 -50.69
N THR A 69 -32.64 15.51 -51.78
CA THR A 69 -33.24 15.36 -53.12
C THR A 69 -32.92 13.94 -53.61
N PRO A 70 -33.61 12.92 -53.07
CA PRO A 70 -33.28 11.54 -53.35
C PRO A 70 -33.48 11.18 -54.82
N ALA A 71 -32.59 10.33 -55.34
CA ALA A 71 -32.72 9.80 -56.71
C ALA A 71 -33.94 8.89 -56.85
N GLU A 72 -34.27 8.12 -55.80
CA GLU A 72 -35.43 7.24 -55.71
C GLU A 72 -36.30 7.67 -54.51
N PRO A 73 -37.18 8.69 -54.67
CA PRO A 73 -37.95 9.26 -53.56
C PRO A 73 -38.76 8.24 -52.75
N GLU A 74 -39.32 7.23 -53.41
CA GLU A 74 -40.13 6.18 -52.79
C GLU A 74 -39.35 5.24 -51.87
N LYS A 75 -38.00 5.23 -51.97
CA LYS A 75 -37.12 4.48 -51.07
C LYS A 75 -36.52 5.35 -49.98
N PHE A 76 -36.65 6.67 -50.09
CA PHE A 76 -36.04 7.60 -49.15
C PHE A 76 -36.72 7.54 -47.79
N TYR A 77 -35.93 7.27 -46.75
CA TYR A 77 -36.38 7.33 -45.37
C TYR A 77 -35.25 7.79 -44.44
N ALA A 78 -35.57 8.73 -43.56
CA ALA A 78 -34.70 9.13 -42.47
C ALA A 78 -35.52 9.38 -41.20
N ILE A 79 -34.89 9.21 -40.04
CA ILE A 79 -35.41 9.63 -38.74
C ILE A 79 -34.63 10.87 -38.35
N VAL A 80 -35.35 11.94 -38.04
CA VAL A 80 -34.78 13.17 -37.51
C VAL A 80 -35.08 13.19 -36.02
N SER A 81 -34.03 13.36 -35.21
CA SER A 81 -34.13 13.59 -33.78
C SER A 81 -33.45 14.91 -33.46
N ALA A 82 -34.15 15.80 -32.75
CA ALA A 82 -33.68 17.14 -32.44
C ALA A 82 -33.78 17.40 -30.94
N ASP A 83 -32.70 17.91 -30.34
CA ASP A 83 -32.62 18.26 -28.92
C ASP A 83 -32.42 19.77 -28.75
N ASN A 84 -33.14 20.36 -27.79
CA ASN A 84 -32.97 21.74 -27.37
C ASN A 84 -32.57 21.76 -25.88
N PRO A 85 -31.26 21.80 -25.57
CA PRO A 85 -30.76 21.63 -24.22
C PRO A 85 -31.17 22.78 -23.28
N LEU A 86 -31.54 23.95 -23.82
CA LEU A 86 -31.98 25.10 -23.03
C LEU A 86 -33.46 25.05 -22.64
N ALA A 87 -34.21 24.08 -23.18
CA ALA A 87 -35.65 23.95 -22.94
C ALA A 87 -36.01 22.90 -21.90
N TYR A 88 -35.04 22.14 -21.36
CA TYR A 88 -35.29 21.25 -20.24
C TYR A 88 -35.78 22.03 -19.01
N THR A 89 -36.73 21.46 -18.27
CA THR A 89 -37.00 21.89 -16.89
C THR A 89 -35.88 21.37 -15.99
N THR A 90 -35.55 22.14 -14.96
CA THR A 90 -34.48 21.78 -14.02
C THR A 90 -35.00 21.74 -12.58
N ASP A 91 -34.91 20.60 -11.90
CA ASP A 91 -35.05 20.49 -10.44
C ASP A 91 -33.68 20.25 -9.81
N ARG A 92 -33.35 20.99 -8.75
CA ARG A 92 -32.08 20.84 -8.03
C ARG A 92 -32.31 20.11 -6.72
N LEU A 93 -31.58 19.01 -6.53
CA LEU A 93 -31.56 18.23 -5.32
C LEU A 93 -30.24 18.50 -4.60
N SER A 94 -30.29 19.24 -3.49
CA SER A 94 -29.18 19.37 -2.55
C SER A 94 -29.44 18.41 -1.40
N LEU A 95 -28.60 17.40 -1.25
CA LEU A 95 -28.71 16.36 -0.21
C LEU A 95 -27.52 16.44 0.74
N ASP A 96 -27.67 15.82 1.92
CA ASP A 96 -26.62 15.78 2.94
C ASP A 96 -25.31 15.22 2.38
N GLY A 97 -24.18 15.69 2.94
CA GLY A 97 -22.83 15.28 2.54
C GLY A 97 -22.36 15.84 1.19
N GLY A 98 -22.93 16.98 0.78
CA GLY A 98 -22.46 17.74 -0.38
C GLY A 98 -22.90 17.18 -1.72
N VAL A 99 -23.96 16.37 -1.75
CA VAL A 99 -24.49 15.80 -2.98
C VAL A 99 -25.40 16.80 -3.67
N GLU A 100 -24.94 17.31 -4.81
CA GLU A 100 -25.70 18.22 -5.67
C GLU A 100 -26.06 17.51 -6.98
N ILE A 101 -27.36 17.45 -7.27
CA ILE A 101 -27.91 16.79 -8.44
C ILE A 101 -28.85 17.76 -9.16
N VAL A 102 -28.79 17.82 -10.49
CA VAL A 102 -29.71 18.59 -11.32
C VAL A 102 -30.48 17.64 -12.23
N VAL A 103 -31.77 17.49 -11.98
CA VAL A 103 -32.69 16.71 -12.80
C VAL A 103 -33.17 17.58 -13.96
N MET A 104 -32.92 17.13 -15.18
CA MET A 104 -33.22 17.80 -16.44
C MET A 104 -34.29 17.01 -17.19
N ALA A 105 -35.55 17.39 -17.03
CA ALA A 105 -36.69 16.71 -17.62
C ALA A 105 -37.25 17.46 -18.83
N TRP A 106 -37.96 16.76 -19.71
CA TRP A 106 -38.76 17.44 -20.72
C TRP A 106 -39.91 18.21 -20.06
N PRO A 107 -40.22 19.45 -20.48
CA PRO A 107 -41.29 20.25 -19.88
C PRO A 107 -42.67 19.58 -19.91
N GLU A 108 -42.85 18.62 -20.82
CA GLU A 108 -44.07 17.87 -21.00
C GLU A 108 -44.17 16.62 -20.09
N ASP A 109 -43.09 16.20 -19.42
CA ASP A 109 -43.02 14.97 -18.63
C ASP A 109 -42.77 15.20 -17.13
N HIS A 110 -43.77 15.77 -16.46
CA HIS A 110 -43.73 15.96 -15.00
C HIS A 110 -43.63 14.64 -14.21
N ALA A 111 -44.19 13.55 -14.74
CA ALA A 111 -44.17 12.26 -14.05
C ALA A 111 -42.75 11.69 -13.98
N TRP A 112 -41.95 11.92 -15.03
CA TRP A 112 -40.55 11.53 -15.05
C TRP A 112 -39.75 12.32 -14.02
N ASP A 113 -39.87 13.65 -14.03
CA ASP A 113 -39.19 14.56 -13.10
C ASP A 113 -39.47 14.18 -11.63
N ASP A 114 -40.76 14.06 -11.27
CA ASP A 114 -41.19 13.69 -9.93
C ASP A 114 -40.62 12.32 -9.49
N THR A 115 -40.61 11.34 -10.40
CA THR A 115 -40.17 9.97 -10.10
C THR A 115 -38.66 9.91 -9.89
N VAL A 116 -37.89 10.54 -10.77
CA VAL A 116 -36.43 10.59 -10.68
C VAL A 116 -36.01 11.36 -9.43
N ALA A 117 -36.55 12.56 -9.21
CA ALA A 117 -36.24 13.37 -8.05
C ALA A 117 -36.57 12.64 -6.74
N LYS A 118 -37.75 12.01 -6.64
CA LYS A 118 -38.15 11.24 -5.45
C LYS A 118 -37.25 10.02 -5.21
N THR A 119 -36.91 9.29 -6.27
CA THR A 119 -36.06 8.09 -6.18
C THR A 119 -34.69 8.48 -5.66
N LEU A 120 -34.06 9.50 -6.24
CA LEU A 120 -32.74 9.98 -5.82
C LEU A 120 -32.75 10.56 -4.41
N ARG A 121 -33.74 11.37 -4.04
CA ARG A 121 -33.88 11.91 -2.67
C ARG A 121 -33.99 10.79 -1.62
N THR A 122 -34.59 9.66 -1.97
CA THR A 122 -34.83 8.53 -1.07
C THR A 122 -33.63 7.58 -1.00
N ALA A 123 -33.05 7.24 -2.14
CA ALA A 123 -32.02 6.21 -2.26
C ALA A 123 -30.61 6.73 -1.97
N MET A 124 -30.27 7.96 -2.39
CA MET A 124 -28.90 8.48 -2.34
C MET A 124 -28.28 8.48 -0.94
N PRO A 125 -28.98 8.86 0.15
CA PRO A 125 -28.39 8.79 1.49
C PRO A 125 -27.96 7.37 1.86
N SER A 126 -28.83 6.38 1.63
CA SER A 126 -28.51 4.97 1.90
C SER A 126 -27.43 4.41 0.98
N LEU A 127 -27.40 4.85 -0.29
CA LEU A 127 -26.35 4.47 -1.24
C LEU A 127 -24.97 4.96 -0.77
N ARG A 128 -24.87 6.24 -0.38
CA ARG A 128 -23.64 6.82 0.17
C ARG A 128 -23.15 6.07 1.40
N ASP A 129 -24.05 5.82 2.34
CA ASP A 129 -23.73 5.06 3.55
C ASP A 129 -23.26 3.65 3.20
N LEU A 130 -23.91 2.97 2.24
CA LEU A 130 -23.55 1.62 1.83
C LEU A 130 -22.16 1.57 1.16
N ILE A 131 -21.83 2.54 0.31
CA ILE A 131 -20.54 2.63 -0.39
C ILE A 131 -19.42 3.07 0.55
N GLY A 132 -19.69 4.01 1.46
CA GLY A 132 -18.71 4.48 2.46
C GLY A 132 -17.58 5.36 1.91
N LEU A 133 -17.67 5.80 0.66
CA LEU A 133 -16.76 6.79 0.06
C LEU A 133 -17.39 8.18 0.04
N ASP A 134 -16.54 9.21 0.06
CA ASP A 134 -16.97 10.59 -0.16
C ASP A 134 -17.64 10.76 -1.54
N TRP A 135 -18.50 11.77 -1.66
CA TRP A 135 -19.14 12.09 -2.94
C TRP A 135 -18.10 12.55 -3.97
N PRO A 136 -17.95 11.87 -5.12
CA PRO A 136 -16.83 12.10 -6.05
C PRO A 136 -17.13 13.19 -7.08
N VAL A 137 -18.38 13.66 -7.16
CA VAL A 137 -18.79 14.72 -8.10
C VAL A 137 -18.47 16.08 -7.49
N ALA A 138 -17.66 16.88 -8.18
CA ALA A 138 -17.15 18.15 -7.66
C ALA A 138 -18.18 19.29 -7.72
N HIS A 139 -19.14 19.18 -8.63
CA HIS A 139 -20.21 20.15 -8.87
C HIS A 139 -21.56 19.42 -8.89
N ASP A 140 -22.33 19.60 -9.97
CA ASP A 140 -23.63 18.97 -10.14
C ASP A 140 -23.50 17.67 -10.93
N LEU A 141 -24.15 16.61 -10.45
CA LEU A 141 -24.48 15.45 -11.29
C LEU A 141 -25.74 15.80 -12.11
N ASN A 142 -25.60 15.90 -13.43
CA ASN A 142 -26.74 16.18 -14.31
C ASN A 142 -27.48 14.87 -14.65
N VAL A 143 -28.79 14.81 -14.42
CA VAL A 143 -29.64 13.66 -14.70
C VAL A 143 -30.63 14.04 -15.79
N ARG A 144 -30.47 13.51 -17.00
CA ARG A 144 -31.23 13.98 -18.16
C ARG A 144 -32.15 12.92 -18.73
N GLU A 145 -33.39 13.31 -18.99
CA GLU A 145 -34.38 12.49 -19.68
C GLU A 145 -33.99 12.26 -21.14
N ARG A 146 -34.08 11.00 -21.60
CA ARG A 146 -33.80 10.62 -22.99
C ARG A 146 -34.89 9.72 -23.56
N TYR A 147 -35.14 9.92 -24.84
CA TYR A 147 -35.96 9.03 -25.65
C TYR A 147 -35.33 7.63 -25.70
N THR A 148 -36.06 6.57 -25.31
CA THR A 148 -35.50 5.22 -25.13
C THR A 148 -34.71 4.73 -26.36
N PRO A 149 -35.21 4.84 -27.60
CA PRO A 149 -34.43 4.42 -28.77
C PRO A 149 -33.13 5.19 -29.00
N ALA A 150 -32.99 6.42 -28.46
CA ALA A 150 -31.77 7.20 -28.55
C ALA A 150 -30.68 6.74 -27.56
N LEU A 151 -31.00 5.77 -26.69
CA LEU A 151 -30.05 5.10 -25.81
C LEU A 151 -29.55 3.78 -26.42
N GLU A 152 -29.84 3.49 -27.69
CA GLU A 152 -29.20 2.40 -28.44
C GLU A 152 -29.33 1.00 -27.80
N GLY A 153 -30.44 0.78 -27.09
CA GLY A 153 -30.75 -0.48 -26.41
C GLY A 153 -30.57 -0.45 -24.88
N TYR A 154 -29.98 0.62 -24.35
CA TYR A 154 -29.76 0.79 -22.91
C TYR A 154 -30.90 1.58 -22.24
N ALA A 155 -31.13 1.30 -20.95
CA ALA A 155 -32.12 2.03 -20.14
C ALA A 155 -31.54 3.29 -19.47
N GLY A 156 -30.21 3.36 -19.35
CA GLY A 156 -29.48 4.50 -18.83
C GLY A 156 -28.01 4.44 -19.24
N VAL A 157 -27.31 5.58 -19.16
CA VAL A 157 -25.86 5.68 -19.41
C VAL A 157 -25.24 6.78 -18.54
N PHE A 158 -24.19 6.43 -17.80
CA PHE A 158 -23.31 7.37 -17.11
C PHE A 158 -22.15 7.84 -18.00
N PHE A 159 -21.88 9.15 -17.97
CA PHE A 159 -20.78 9.79 -18.70
C PHE A 159 -19.77 10.41 -17.71
N THR A 160 -18.67 9.70 -17.45
CA THR A 160 -17.64 10.06 -16.47
C THR A 160 -17.10 11.48 -16.64
N GLU A 161 -16.68 11.86 -17.86
CA GLU A 161 -16.06 13.16 -18.11
C GLU A 161 -17.01 14.35 -17.86
N SER A 162 -18.29 14.17 -18.17
CA SER A 162 -19.29 15.24 -18.06
C SER A 162 -20.10 15.21 -16.78
N GLN A 163 -19.87 14.22 -15.90
CA GLN A 163 -20.66 13.98 -14.68
C GLN A 163 -22.16 14.06 -14.96
N ARG A 164 -22.61 13.23 -15.91
CA ARG A 164 -23.98 13.20 -16.41
C ARG A 164 -24.48 11.77 -16.47
N ILE A 165 -25.72 11.55 -16.05
CA ILE A 165 -26.49 10.35 -16.40
C ILE A 165 -27.59 10.74 -17.38
N ASP A 166 -27.74 9.91 -18.41
CA ASP A 166 -28.89 9.94 -19.28
C ASP A 166 -29.78 8.75 -18.90
N VAL A 167 -31.06 9.01 -18.64
CA VAL A 167 -32.01 7.97 -18.21
C VAL A 167 -33.20 7.95 -19.17
N SER A 168 -33.61 6.75 -19.55
CA SER A 168 -34.74 6.49 -20.43
C SER A 168 -36.03 7.15 -19.91
N GLU A 169 -36.93 7.49 -20.85
CA GLU A 169 -38.31 7.86 -20.52
C GLU A 169 -39.07 6.72 -19.82
N ASP A 170 -38.63 5.46 -19.97
CA ASP A 170 -39.16 4.27 -19.31
C ASP A 170 -38.63 4.19 -17.87
N LEU A 171 -39.48 4.59 -16.92
CA LEU A 171 -39.15 4.78 -15.51
C LEU A 171 -38.88 3.45 -14.76
N ASP A 172 -37.62 3.16 -14.48
CA ASP A 172 -37.20 2.09 -13.57
C ASP A 172 -36.37 2.67 -12.40
N PRO A 173 -36.90 2.63 -11.16
CA PRO A 173 -36.18 3.12 -9.99
C PRO A 173 -34.85 2.42 -9.69
N VAL A 174 -34.68 1.14 -10.03
CA VAL A 174 -33.39 0.45 -9.89
C VAL A 174 -32.39 1.00 -10.90
N VAL A 175 -32.80 1.20 -12.16
CA VAL A 175 -31.94 1.81 -13.19
C VAL A 175 -31.49 3.20 -12.77
N ILE A 176 -32.39 4.05 -12.25
CA ILE A 176 -32.04 5.40 -11.78
C ILE A 176 -30.92 5.35 -10.71
N VAL A 177 -31.00 4.41 -9.76
CA VAL A 177 -29.99 4.26 -8.70
C VAL A 177 -28.72 3.58 -9.24
N HIS A 178 -28.83 2.66 -10.19
CA HIS A 178 -27.71 2.04 -10.90
C HIS A 178 -26.85 3.12 -11.58
N GLU A 179 -27.47 3.96 -12.41
CA GLU A 179 -26.76 5.03 -13.11
C GLU A 179 -26.11 6.03 -12.14
N ALA A 180 -26.81 6.37 -11.06
CA ALA A 180 -26.24 7.24 -10.02
C ALA A 180 -25.05 6.59 -9.29
N SER A 181 -25.03 5.27 -9.16
CA SER A 181 -23.94 4.51 -8.52
C SER A 181 -22.64 4.60 -9.32
N HIS A 182 -22.70 4.80 -10.64
CA HIS A 182 -21.52 5.02 -11.47
C HIS A 182 -20.75 6.29 -11.15
N ALA A 183 -21.32 7.22 -10.37
CA ALA A 183 -20.54 8.32 -9.78
C ALA A 183 -19.33 7.79 -9.00
N TRP A 184 -19.49 6.68 -8.27
CA TRP A 184 -18.40 5.98 -7.58
C TRP A 184 -17.85 4.81 -8.40
N PHE A 185 -18.74 3.97 -8.91
CA PHE A 185 -18.39 2.73 -9.59
C PHE A 185 -18.20 2.97 -11.08
N ASN A 186 -17.01 3.42 -11.46
CA ASN A 186 -16.62 3.60 -12.85
C ASN A 186 -15.19 3.08 -13.06
N ASP A 187 -14.70 3.24 -14.29
CA ASP A 187 -13.39 2.79 -14.75
C ASP A 187 -12.20 3.45 -14.01
N GLN A 188 -12.43 4.53 -13.25
CA GLN A 188 -11.40 5.12 -12.40
C GLN A 188 -11.20 4.37 -11.08
N LEU A 189 -12.22 3.65 -10.60
CA LEU A 189 -12.12 2.86 -9.37
C LEU A 189 -11.71 1.41 -9.66
N PHE A 190 -12.31 0.78 -10.66
CA PHE A 190 -11.94 -0.55 -11.16
C PHE A 190 -12.15 -0.58 -12.67
N VAL A 191 -11.19 -1.10 -13.43
CA VAL A 191 -11.20 -0.90 -14.90
C VAL A 191 -12.10 -1.85 -15.67
N GLU A 192 -12.37 -3.03 -15.14
CA GLU A 192 -13.19 -4.00 -15.86
C GLU A 192 -14.68 -3.69 -15.75
N ARG A 193 -15.36 -3.67 -16.89
CA ARG A 193 -16.79 -3.36 -17.01
C ARG A 193 -17.67 -4.17 -16.09
N TRP A 194 -17.45 -5.48 -16.06
CA TRP A 194 -18.24 -6.37 -15.21
C TRP A 194 -18.15 -6.03 -13.72
N ILE A 195 -17.05 -5.42 -13.25
CA ILE A 195 -16.89 -5.01 -11.86
C ILE A 195 -17.77 -3.80 -11.57
N TYR A 196 -17.60 -2.72 -12.33
CA TYR A 196 -18.34 -1.49 -12.04
C TYR A 196 -19.84 -1.60 -12.37
N GLU A 197 -20.22 -2.37 -13.39
CA GLU A 197 -21.63 -2.66 -13.70
C GLU A 197 -22.26 -3.58 -12.65
N GLY A 198 -21.55 -4.63 -12.24
CA GLY A 198 -22.05 -5.54 -11.21
C GLY A 198 -22.17 -4.85 -9.84
N LEU A 199 -21.23 -3.97 -9.50
CA LEU A 199 -21.27 -3.15 -8.28
C LEU A 199 -22.44 -2.14 -8.32
N ALA A 200 -22.62 -1.42 -9.43
CA ALA A 200 -23.74 -0.50 -9.61
C ALA A 200 -25.09 -1.23 -9.45
N GLN A 201 -25.23 -2.40 -10.09
CA GLN A 201 -26.47 -3.19 -10.03
C GLN A 201 -26.73 -3.76 -8.63
N ASP A 202 -25.73 -4.35 -7.97
CA ASP A 202 -25.88 -4.93 -6.63
C ASP A 202 -26.21 -3.86 -5.58
N TYR A 203 -25.52 -2.71 -5.60
CA TYR A 203 -25.75 -1.65 -4.64
C TYR A 203 -27.09 -0.94 -4.89
N ALA A 204 -27.48 -0.70 -6.15
CA ALA A 204 -28.79 -0.18 -6.48
C ALA A 204 -29.91 -1.11 -5.98
N TRP A 205 -29.78 -2.41 -6.23
CA TRP A 205 -30.75 -3.41 -5.78
C TRP A 205 -30.86 -3.46 -4.24
N ARG A 206 -29.73 -3.44 -3.51
CA ARG A 206 -29.71 -3.42 -2.04
C ARG A 206 -30.38 -2.19 -1.47
N VAL A 207 -30.04 -1.01 -2.00
CA VAL A 207 -30.61 0.26 -1.53
C VAL A 207 -32.10 0.31 -1.80
N GLN A 208 -32.53 -0.05 -3.00
CA GLN A 208 -33.96 -0.07 -3.35
C GLN A 208 -34.75 -1.07 -2.52
N THR A 209 -34.16 -2.24 -2.22
CA THR A 209 -34.75 -3.20 -1.28
C THR A 209 -34.87 -2.58 0.13
N ALA A 210 -33.82 -1.90 0.61
CA ALA A 210 -33.78 -1.32 1.95
C ALA A 210 -34.80 -0.19 2.16
N VAL A 211 -35.02 0.64 1.13
CA VAL A 211 -36.02 1.74 1.18
C VAL A 211 -37.44 1.28 0.87
N GLY A 212 -37.66 -0.02 0.64
CA GLY A 212 -38.97 -0.59 0.29
C GLY A 212 -39.47 -0.15 -1.09
N GLY A 213 -38.55 0.20 -1.98
CA GLY A 213 -38.82 0.58 -3.36
C GLY A 213 -39.19 -0.64 -4.23
N PRO A 214 -39.72 -0.42 -5.44
CA PRO A 214 -39.88 -1.50 -6.41
C PRO A 214 -38.50 -2.03 -6.79
N VAL A 215 -38.36 -3.35 -6.70
CA VAL A 215 -37.17 -4.08 -7.13
C VAL A 215 -37.61 -5.19 -8.08
N GLY A 216 -36.83 -5.40 -9.14
CA GLY A 216 -36.99 -6.54 -10.03
C GLY A 216 -36.61 -7.86 -9.38
N GLU A 217 -36.46 -8.91 -10.19
CA GLU A 217 -35.89 -10.16 -9.72
C GLU A 217 -34.47 -9.93 -9.18
N GLY A 218 -34.16 -10.51 -8.03
CA GLY A 218 -32.83 -10.43 -7.43
C GLY A 218 -31.78 -11.21 -8.24
N PRO A 219 -30.54 -11.28 -7.74
CA PRO A 219 -29.46 -11.93 -8.47
C PRO A 219 -29.76 -13.42 -8.61
N SER A 220 -29.78 -13.89 -9.85
CA SER A 220 -29.97 -15.30 -10.19
C SER A 220 -28.75 -15.81 -10.95
N ARG A 221 -28.36 -17.05 -10.68
CA ARG A 221 -27.18 -17.64 -11.33
C ARG A 221 -27.47 -17.84 -12.82
N PRO A 222 -26.70 -17.23 -13.75
CA PRO A 222 -26.89 -17.43 -15.17
C PRO A 222 -26.63 -18.87 -15.58
N LYS A 223 -27.24 -19.29 -16.70
CA LYS A 223 -27.00 -20.62 -17.27
C LYS A 223 -25.77 -20.58 -18.17
N LEU A 224 -24.96 -21.64 -18.12
CA LEU A 224 -23.77 -21.75 -18.95
C LEU A 224 -24.07 -22.11 -20.42
N ASP A 225 -25.31 -22.52 -20.71
CA ASP A 225 -25.81 -22.80 -22.06
C ASP A 225 -26.68 -21.66 -22.61
N ASP A 226 -26.66 -20.48 -21.98
CA ASP A 226 -27.34 -19.29 -22.49
C ASP A 226 -26.72 -18.85 -23.83
N PRO A 227 -27.52 -18.51 -24.86
CA PRO A 227 -27.00 -18.06 -26.15
C PRO A 227 -26.12 -16.80 -26.06
N GLY A 228 -26.34 -15.95 -25.06
CA GLY A 228 -25.52 -14.75 -24.80
C GLY A 228 -24.26 -15.01 -23.99
N TYR A 229 -23.95 -16.26 -23.64
CA TYR A 229 -22.83 -16.58 -22.75
C TYR A 229 -21.50 -15.98 -23.21
N VAL A 230 -20.89 -15.18 -22.34
CA VAL A 230 -19.55 -14.61 -22.51
C VAL A 230 -18.76 -14.68 -21.20
N ARG A 231 -17.43 -14.82 -21.31
CA ARG A 231 -16.55 -14.62 -20.16
C ARG A 231 -16.48 -13.13 -19.82
N LEU A 232 -16.76 -12.75 -18.59
CA LEU A 232 -16.85 -11.34 -18.20
C LEU A 232 -15.54 -10.56 -18.40
N GLU A 233 -14.38 -11.23 -18.40
CA GLU A 233 -13.11 -10.60 -18.77
C GLU A 233 -13.04 -10.19 -20.26
N ALA A 234 -13.84 -10.83 -21.12
CA ALA A 234 -13.98 -10.46 -22.53
C ALA A 234 -15.15 -9.49 -22.79
N TRP A 235 -16.08 -9.35 -21.84
CA TRP A 235 -17.19 -8.40 -21.90
C TRP A 235 -16.69 -7.00 -21.52
N THR A 236 -16.32 -6.22 -22.52
CA THR A 236 -15.52 -4.99 -22.33
C THR A 236 -16.27 -3.73 -22.69
N PHE A 237 -16.44 -3.41 -23.97
CA PHE A 237 -17.13 -2.19 -24.40
C PHE A 237 -18.62 -2.47 -24.68
N PRO A 238 -19.53 -1.57 -24.30
CA PRO A 238 -20.94 -1.68 -24.66
C PRO A 238 -21.12 -1.64 -26.17
N GLU A 239 -21.89 -2.59 -26.69
CA GLU A 239 -22.26 -2.66 -28.09
C GLU A 239 -23.61 -1.98 -28.35
N VAL A 240 -23.78 -1.41 -29.55
CA VAL A 240 -25.07 -0.85 -29.98
C VAL A 240 -26.02 -2.00 -30.30
N ILE A 241 -27.12 -2.12 -29.57
CA ILE A 241 -28.03 -3.27 -29.70
C ILE A 241 -28.94 -3.08 -30.93
N ARG A 242 -28.69 -3.86 -31.99
CA ARG A 242 -29.48 -3.83 -33.24
C ARG A 242 -30.06 -5.18 -33.65
N ASP A 243 -29.63 -6.24 -32.98
CA ASP A 243 -30.01 -7.63 -33.24
C ASP A 243 -30.08 -8.43 -31.94
N GLN A 244 -30.68 -9.62 -32.03
CA GLN A 244 -30.92 -10.48 -30.88
C GLN A 244 -29.62 -11.05 -30.28
N GLU A 245 -28.60 -11.27 -31.09
CA GLU A 245 -27.32 -11.84 -30.62
C GLU A 245 -26.61 -10.85 -29.69
N THR A 246 -26.57 -9.57 -30.09
CA THR A 246 -26.03 -8.48 -29.27
C THR A 246 -26.85 -8.26 -28.00
N ASP A 247 -28.19 -8.29 -28.11
CA ASP A 247 -29.09 -8.18 -26.95
C ASP A 247 -28.88 -9.32 -25.95
N ASP A 248 -28.77 -10.57 -26.43
CA ASP A 248 -28.51 -11.74 -25.60
C ASP A 248 -27.15 -11.62 -24.90
N HIS A 249 -26.12 -11.18 -25.63
CA HIS A 249 -24.77 -10.98 -25.13
C HIS A 249 -24.69 -9.93 -24.02
N GLU A 250 -25.26 -8.75 -24.24
CA GLU A 250 -25.32 -7.67 -23.24
C GLU A 250 -26.13 -8.10 -22.01
N ARG A 251 -27.32 -8.68 -22.21
CA ARG A 251 -28.17 -9.16 -21.11
C ARG A 251 -27.46 -10.20 -20.26
N PHE A 252 -26.73 -11.14 -20.87
CA PHE A 252 -25.95 -12.12 -20.13
C PHE A 252 -24.83 -11.44 -19.32
N GLY A 253 -24.09 -10.51 -19.94
CA GLY A 253 -23.01 -9.76 -19.29
C GLY A 253 -23.48 -9.04 -18.01
N TYR A 254 -24.60 -8.31 -18.08
CA TYR A 254 -25.21 -7.67 -16.91
C TYR A 254 -25.65 -8.67 -15.84
N GLN A 255 -26.36 -9.74 -16.21
CA GLN A 255 -26.84 -10.74 -15.26
C GLN A 255 -25.71 -11.49 -14.55
N ALA A 256 -24.67 -11.87 -15.29
CA ALA A 256 -23.50 -12.54 -14.75
C ALA A 256 -22.68 -11.61 -13.85
N SER A 257 -22.49 -10.33 -14.24
CA SER A 257 -21.82 -9.32 -13.42
C SER A 257 -22.54 -9.13 -12.09
N PHE A 258 -23.86 -8.93 -12.12
CA PHE A 258 -24.67 -8.79 -10.90
C PHE A 258 -24.56 -10.01 -10.00
N TRP A 259 -24.71 -11.21 -10.55
CA TRP A 259 -24.62 -12.43 -9.77
C TRP A 259 -23.23 -12.62 -9.15
N VAL A 260 -22.14 -12.46 -9.92
CA VAL A 260 -20.77 -12.62 -9.41
C VAL A 260 -20.45 -11.60 -8.31
N ILE A 261 -20.79 -10.32 -8.52
CA ILE A 261 -20.57 -9.30 -7.51
C ILE A 261 -21.39 -9.57 -6.25
N GLU A 262 -22.66 -9.96 -6.37
CA GLU A 262 -23.44 -10.31 -5.18
C GLU A 262 -22.82 -11.48 -4.40
N GLN A 263 -22.28 -12.50 -5.09
CA GLN A 263 -21.57 -13.57 -4.41
C GLN A 263 -20.36 -13.04 -3.62
N ILE A 264 -19.59 -12.10 -4.18
CA ILE A 264 -18.45 -11.48 -3.50
C ILE A 264 -18.95 -10.68 -2.29
N VAL A 265 -19.90 -9.77 -2.47
CA VAL A 265 -20.42 -8.90 -1.40
C VAL A 265 -21.04 -9.73 -0.28
N ARG A 266 -21.80 -10.78 -0.60
CA ARG A 266 -22.38 -11.71 0.37
C ARG A 266 -21.32 -12.49 1.13
N SER A 267 -20.24 -12.85 0.45
CA SER A 267 -19.14 -13.65 0.97
C SER A 267 -18.25 -12.88 1.94
N VAL A 268 -17.92 -11.62 1.60
CA VAL A 268 -16.96 -10.79 2.37
C VAL A 268 -17.67 -9.81 3.31
N GLY A 269 -18.90 -9.43 2.99
CA GLY A 269 -19.70 -8.46 3.73
C GLY A 269 -19.47 -7.02 3.29
N VAL A 270 -20.46 -6.17 3.52
CA VAL A 270 -20.44 -4.75 3.11
C VAL A 270 -19.31 -3.97 3.77
N ASP A 271 -18.99 -4.25 5.04
CA ASP A 271 -17.92 -3.53 5.75
C ASP A 271 -16.56 -3.78 5.10
N GLN A 272 -16.27 -5.03 4.71
CA GLN A 272 -15.05 -5.37 3.99
C GLN A 272 -15.03 -4.73 2.59
N MET A 273 -16.18 -4.62 1.93
CA MET A 273 -16.28 -3.92 0.64
C MET A 273 -15.99 -2.42 0.77
N ARG A 274 -16.46 -1.77 1.84
CA ARG A 274 -16.12 -0.37 2.13
C ARG A 274 -14.61 -0.19 2.30
N GLU A 275 -13.97 -1.08 3.05
CA GLU A 275 -12.51 -1.09 3.18
C GLU A 275 -11.81 -1.30 1.83
N ALA A 276 -12.32 -2.21 1.00
CA ALA A 276 -11.79 -2.47 -0.33
C ALA A 276 -11.86 -1.22 -1.21
N PHE A 277 -12.99 -0.51 -1.21
CA PHE A 277 -13.16 0.72 -1.97
C PHE A 277 -12.27 1.85 -1.46
N ALA A 278 -12.15 2.02 -0.14
CA ALA A 278 -11.28 3.03 0.45
C ALA A 278 -9.81 2.77 0.10
N ASN A 279 -9.39 1.50 0.14
CA ASN A 279 -8.02 1.11 -0.22
C ASN A 279 -7.76 1.24 -1.72
N ALA A 280 -8.75 0.97 -2.59
CA ALA A 280 -8.65 1.24 -4.02
C ALA A 280 -8.46 2.75 -4.28
N GLN A 281 -9.35 3.60 -3.75
CA GLN A 281 -9.30 5.05 -3.90
C GLN A 281 -7.99 5.66 -3.38
N ALA A 282 -7.46 5.14 -2.27
CA ALA A 282 -6.20 5.58 -1.67
C ALA A 282 -4.95 4.91 -2.29
N ASN A 283 -5.11 4.09 -3.33
CA ASN A 283 -4.04 3.34 -3.98
C ASN A 283 -3.25 2.42 -3.04
N LEU A 284 -3.86 1.89 -1.97
CA LEU A 284 -3.17 1.07 -0.98
C LEU A 284 -3.08 -0.40 -1.38
N THR A 285 -2.01 -1.06 -0.95
CA THR A 285 -1.80 -2.50 -1.12
C THR A 285 -2.83 -3.34 -0.33
N ALA A 286 -3.26 -4.46 -0.92
CA ALA A 286 -4.08 -5.46 -0.23
C ALA A 286 -3.30 -6.30 0.81
N TYR A 287 -1.97 -6.18 0.84
CA TYR A 287 -1.10 -6.91 1.76
C TYR A 287 -0.37 -5.89 2.65
N PRO A 288 -1.01 -5.34 3.69
CA PRO A 288 -0.38 -4.35 4.57
C PRO A 288 0.77 -4.97 5.39
N GLY A 289 1.82 -4.18 5.64
CA GLY A 289 2.94 -4.55 6.49
C GLY A 289 2.96 -3.76 7.79
N ALA A 290 4.10 -3.77 8.50
CA ALA A 290 4.30 -2.88 9.63
C ALA A 290 4.40 -1.42 9.17
N GLY A 291 3.68 -0.51 9.83
CA GLY A 291 3.71 0.92 9.54
C GLY A 291 2.60 1.38 8.57
N LYS A 292 2.88 2.45 7.80
CA LYS A 292 1.93 2.97 6.80
C LYS A 292 1.86 1.97 5.62
N PRO A 293 0.66 1.53 5.20
CA PRO A 293 0.50 0.71 4.00
C PRO A 293 1.11 1.38 2.77
N GLU A 294 1.78 0.60 1.93
CA GLU A 294 2.36 1.07 0.68
C GLU A 294 1.28 1.45 -0.33
N GLU A 295 1.59 2.50 -1.10
CA GLU A 295 0.84 2.87 -2.29
C GLU A 295 1.34 2.06 -3.49
N VAL A 296 0.42 1.61 -4.33
CA VAL A 296 0.68 0.83 -5.55
C VAL A 296 0.17 1.59 -6.76
N VAL A 297 0.96 1.60 -7.84
CA VAL A 297 0.71 2.43 -9.05
C VAL A 297 -0.02 1.64 -10.14
N HIS A 298 -0.49 0.43 -9.83
CA HIS A 298 -1.15 -0.44 -10.80
C HIS A 298 -2.61 -0.05 -10.99
N VAL A 299 -3.09 -0.30 -12.20
CA VAL A 299 -4.50 -0.27 -12.52
C VAL A 299 -5.25 -1.24 -11.61
N ASP A 300 -6.38 -0.79 -11.07
CA ASP A 300 -7.27 -1.60 -10.25
C ASP A 300 -8.04 -2.62 -11.10
N SER A 301 -7.31 -3.66 -11.50
CA SER A 301 -7.83 -4.82 -12.23
C SER A 301 -8.61 -5.77 -11.33
N TRP A 302 -9.29 -6.75 -11.92
CA TRP A 302 -10.00 -7.81 -11.21
C TRP A 302 -9.13 -8.56 -10.19
N ARG A 303 -7.83 -8.69 -10.45
CA ARG A 303 -6.86 -9.31 -9.53
C ARG A 303 -6.75 -8.52 -8.24
N ARG A 304 -6.61 -7.20 -8.37
CA ARG A 304 -6.51 -6.29 -7.22
C ARG A 304 -7.85 -6.10 -6.53
N PHE A 305 -8.95 -6.00 -7.27
CA PHE A 305 -10.29 -6.00 -6.70
C PHE A 305 -10.51 -7.23 -5.80
N LEU A 306 -10.16 -8.42 -6.29
CA LEU A 306 -10.30 -9.66 -5.53
C LEU A 306 -9.41 -9.68 -4.28
N ASP A 307 -8.17 -9.20 -4.37
CA ASP A 307 -7.25 -9.10 -3.22
C ASP A 307 -7.71 -8.08 -2.17
N LEU A 308 -8.32 -6.96 -2.58
CA LEU A 308 -8.86 -5.95 -1.68
C LEU A 308 -10.17 -6.42 -1.03
N ALA A 309 -11.06 -7.08 -1.79
CA ALA A 309 -12.33 -7.59 -1.29
C ALA A 309 -12.14 -8.79 -0.35
N GLN A 310 -11.19 -9.68 -0.65
CA GLN A 310 -10.89 -10.83 0.20
C GLN A 310 -9.70 -10.54 1.12
N SER A 311 -9.99 -10.13 2.35
CA SER A 311 -8.96 -9.90 3.36
C SER A 311 -8.06 -11.12 3.57
N ILE A 312 -6.76 -10.85 3.76
CA ILE A 312 -5.69 -11.86 3.92
C ILE A 312 -5.80 -12.68 5.22
N ASP A 313 -6.63 -12.24 6.16
CA ASP A 313 -6.87 -12.95 7.43
C ASP A 313 -7.78 -14.18 7.26
N ARG A 314 -8.47 -14.32 6.12
CA ARG A 314 -9.40 -15.42 5.84
C ARG A 314 -8.95 -16.28 4.67
N PRO A 315 -9.27 -17.59 4.69
CA PRO A 315 -9.07 -18.44 3.53
C PRO A 315 -9.91 -17.99 2.33
N ASP A 316 -9.37 -18.21 1.13
CA ASP A 316 -10.09 -17.97 -0.11
C ASP A 316 -11.30 -18.91 -0.21
N GLN A 317 -12.42 -18.40 -0.75
CA GLN A 317 -13.66 -19.16 -0.81
C GLN A 317 -13.78 -19.94 -2.12
N VAL A 318 -13.96 -21.25 -1.99
CA VAL A 318 -14.06 -22.19 -3.14
C VAL A 318 -15.20 -21.82 -4.08
N ASP A 319 -16.33 -21.37 -3.56
CA ASP A 319 -17.49 -20.97 -4.37
C ASP A 319 -17.19 -19.73 -5.23
N LEU A 320 -16.35 -18.81 -4.74
CA LEU A 320 -15.89 -17.66 -5.53
C LEU A 320 -14.92 -18.08 -6.63
N VAL A 321 -13.98 -19.00 -6.33
CA VAL A 321 -13.10 -19.57 -7.38
C VAL A 321 -13.93 -20.22 -8.48
N LYS A 322 -14.97 -20.97 -8.10
CA LYS A 322 -15.90 -21.57 -9.05
C LYS A 322 -16.69 -20.52 -9.85
N ALA A 323 -17.20 -19.48 -9.21
CA ALA A 323 -17.89 -18.38 -9.88
C ALA A 323 -16.99 -17.68 -10.92
N PHE A 324 -15.73 -17.41 -10.57
CA PHE A 324 -14.75 -16.84 -11.49
C PHE A 324 -14.45 -17.79 -12.65
N GLY A 325 -14.21 -19.07 -12.38
CA GLY A 325 -13.96 -20.07 -13.41
C GLY A 325 -15.16 -20.36 -14.33
N ASP A 326 -16.39 -20.12 -13.86
CA ASP A 326 -17.62 -20.33 -14.62
C ASP A 326 -18.04 -19.08 -15.43
N PHE A 327 -17.79 -17.87 -14.94
CA PHE A 327 -18.33 -16.65 -15.56
C PHE A 327 -17.30 -15.58 -15.88
N VAL A 328 -16.20 -15.47 -15.13
CA VAL A 328 -15.26 -14.35 -15.28
C VAL A 328 -14.10 -14.70 -16.22
N LEU A 329 -13.36 -15.74 -15.87
CA LEU A 329 -12.01 -16.00 -16.40
C LEU A 329 -12.02 -16.91 -17.62
N ARG A 330 -11.03 -16.69 -18.49
CA ARG A 330 -10.64 -17.70 -19.49
C ARG A 330 -9.97 -18.88 -18.79
N GLU A 331 -9.97 -20.04 -19.45
CA GLU A 331 -9.39 -21.27 -18.88
C GLU A 331 -7.91 -21.11 -18.48
N SER A 332 -7.15 -20.31 -19.23
CA SER A 332 -5.76 -19.96 -18.94
C SER A 332 -5.57 -19.26 -17.58
N ASP A 333 -6.52 -18.42 -17.18
CA ASP A 333 -6.40 -17.53 -16.02
C ASP A 333 -6.95 -18.19 -14.74
N VAL A 334 -7.64 -19.34 -14.85
CA VAL A 334 -8.11 -20.11 -13.69
C VAL A 334 -6.95 -20.65 -12.86
N ALA A 335 -5.81 -20.97 -13.49
CA ALA A 335 -4.61 -21.43 -12.79
C ALA A 335 -4.08 -20.37 -11.81
N ASP A 336 -4.20 -19.08 -12.16
CA ASP A 336 -3.76 -17.98 -11.30
C ASP A 336 -4.52 -17.96 -9.96
N LEU A 337 -5.81 -18.33 -9.94
CA LEU A 337 -6.59 -18.39 -8.70
C LEU A 337 -6.14 -19.53 -7.79
N VAL A 338 -5.70 -20.65 -8.36
CA VAL A 338 -5.16 -21.78 -7.58
C VAL A 338 -3.81 -21.38 -6.97
N ASP A 339 -2.95 -20.76 -7.77
CA ASP A 339 -1.64 -20.28 -7.31
C ASP A 339 -1.78 -19.19 -6.24
N ARG A 340 -2.76 -18.29 -6.42
CA ARG A 340 -3.13 -17.27 -5.43
C ARG A 340 -3.52 -17.88 -4.10
N ALA A 341 -4.46 -18.83 -4.09
CA ALA A 341 -4.91 -19.47 -2.86
C ALA A 341 -3.74 -20.15 -2.13
N ALA A 342 -2.91 -20.90 -2.86
CA ALA A 342 -1.73 -21.55 -2.30
C ALA A 342 -0.70 -20.54 -1.74
N ALA A 343 -0.50 -19.40 -2.41
CA ALA A 343 0.40 -18.36 -1.94
C ALA A 343 -0.12 -17.66 -0.69
N ARG A 344 -1.43 -17.35 -0.63
CA ARG A 344 -2.07 -16.74 0.53
C ARG A 344 -2.07 -17.67 1.73
N ASP A 345 -2.24 -18.97 1.53
CA ASP A 345 -2.07 -19.99 2.58
C ASP A 345 -0.66 -19.97 3.18
N ARG A 346 0.38 -19.96 2.32
CA ARG A 346 1.77 -19.84 2.76
C ARG A 346 2.04 -18.52 3.47
N TYR A 347 1.49 -17.41 2.97
CA TYR A 347 1.63 -16.10 3.58
C TYR A 347 1.01 -16.07 4.98
N ARG A 348 -0.19 -16.64 5.16
CA ARG A 348 -0.82 -16.76 6.49
C ARG A 348 0.01 -17.61 7.46
N LEU A 349 0.62 -18.70 6.99
CA LEU A 349 1.56 -19.48 7.83
C LEU A 349 2.78 -18.64 8.23
N LEU A 350 3.31 -17.83 7.32
CA LEU A 350 4.41 -16.91 7.62
C LEU A 350 4.01 -15.85 8.66
N LEU A 351 2.78 -15.34 8.63
CA LEU A 351 2.26 -14.42 9.65
C LEU A 351 2.18 -15.10 11.03
N ILE A 352 1.71 -16.34 11.08
CA ILE A 352 1.64 -17.14 12.32
C ILE A 352 3.06 -17.37 12.87
N ASP A 353 4.00 -17.81 12.03
CA ASP A 353 5.40 -18.00 12.42
C ASP A 353 6.10 -16.69 12.82
N GLY A 354 5.65 -15.57 12.24
CA GLY A 354 6.14 -14.24 12.55
C GLY A 354 5.77 -13.77 13.95
N ASP A 355 4.72 -14.32 14.56
CA ASP A 355 4.28 -13.99 15.93
C ASP A 355 4.27 -12.47 16.19
N GLY A 356 3.53 -11.76 15.35
CA GLY A 356 3.43 -10.30 15.36
C GLY A 356 4.48 -9.57 14.50
N TRP A 357 5.54 -10.23 14.01
CA TRP A 357 6.45 -9.65 13.02
C TRP A 357 5.86 -9.76 11.62
N LEU A 358 5.58 -8.61 10.99
CA LEU A 358 4.96 -8.60 9.66
C LEU A 358 6.01 -8.69 8.54
N PRO A 359 5.78 -9.48 7.48
CA PRO A 359 6.72 -9.58 6.36
C PRO A 359 6.98 -8.21 5.72
N GLY A 360 8.25 -7.90 5.43
CA GLY A 360 8.61 -6.66 4.74
C GLY A 360 8.06 -6.57 3.31
N TRP A 361 8.14 -5.38 2.73
CA TRP A 361 7.67 -5.11 1.36
C TRP A 361 8.27 -6.06 0.32
N TYR A 362 9.50 -6.53 0.56
CA TYR A 362 10.15 -7.55 -0.27
C TYR A 362 9.26 -8.79 -0.48
N VAL A 363 8.53 -9.26 0.54
CA VAL A 363 7.62 -10.41 0.42
C VAL A 363 6.25 -9.99 -0.11
N ARG A 364 5.73 -8.84 0.33
CA ARG A 364 4.35 -8.41 0.08
C ARG A 364 4.13 -7.87 -1.35
N GLN A 365 5.13 -7.22 -1.93
CA GLN A 365 5.04 -6.72 -3.30
C GLN A 365 4.67 -7.81 -4.33
N PRO A 366 5.39 -8.94 -4.44
CA PRO A 366 5.04 -9.98 -5.41
C PRO A 366 3.71 -10.68 -5.12
N MET A 367 3.19 -10.61 -3.89
CA MET A 367 1.82 -11.06 -3.59
C MET A 367 0.79 -10.19 -4.33
N GLY A 368 0.92 -8.86 -4.23
CA GLY A 368 0.03 -7.92 -4.93
C GLY A 368 0.21 -7.90 -6.45
N GLU A 369 1.41 -8.22 -6.95
CA GLU A 369 1.70 -8.33 -8.39
C GLU A 369 1.34 -9.70 -8.99
N TRP A 370 0.81 -10.62 -8.18
CA TRP A 370 0.47 -12.00 -8.59
C TRP A 370 1.66 -12.79 -9.14
N ARG A 371 2.86 -12.54 -8.58
CA ARG A 371 4.10 -13.27 -8.86
C ARG A 371 4.36 -14.27 -7.75
N PHE A 372 3.47 -15.26 -7.64
CA PHE A 372 3.40 -16.16 -6.49
C PHE A 372 4.61 -17.10 -6.34
N ASP A 373 5.28 -17.43 -7.43
CA ASP A 373 6.56 -18.15 -7.45
C ASP A 373 7.66 -17.34 -6.74
N VAL A 374 7.76 -16.05 -7.07
CA VAL A 374 8.70 -15.12 -6.45
C VAL A 374 8.32 -14.87 -5.00
N ALA A 375 7.03 -14.66 -4.71
CA ALA A 375 6.54 -14.49 -3.35
C ALA A 375 6.91 -15.71 -2.48
N GLY A 376 6.69 -16.94 -2.97
CA GLY A 376 7.03 -18.18 -2.27
C GLY A 376 8.53 -18.30 -1.95
N THR A 377 9.39 -17.93 -2.90
CA THR A 377 10.85 -17.88 -2.67
C THR A 377 11.20 -16.90 -1.56
N ARG A 378 10.63 -15.69 -1.60
CA ARG A 378 10.90 -14.65 -0.59
C ARG A 378 10.31 -14.97 0.78
N MET A 379 9.16 -15.67 0.85
CA MET A 379 8.61 -16.19 2.11
C MET A 379 9.52 -17.25 2.73
N THR A 380 10.18 -18.07 1.92
CA THR A 380 11.18 -19.04 2.40
C THR A 380 12.38 -18.33 3.02
N GLU A 381 12.86 -17.25 2.39
CA GLU A 381 13.93 -16.41 2.96
C GLU A 381 13.51 -15.73 4.26
N ALA A 382 12.28 -15.21 4.32
CA ALA A 382 11.70 -14.61 5.52
C ALA A 382 11.64 -15.63 6.67
N SER A 383 11.17 -16.84 6.38
CA SER A 383 11.12 -17.95 7.35
C SER A 383 12.50 -18.30 7.92
N ALA A 384 13.56 -18.20 7.11
CA ALA A 384 14.93 -18.40 7.58
C ALA A 384 15.37 -17.32 8.60
N VAL A 385 14.93 -16.06 8.43
CA VAL A 385 15.17 -15.01 9.44
C VAL A 385 14.39 -15.28 10.72
N LEU A 386 13.13 -15.72 10.62
CA LEU A 386 12.32 -16.07 11.80
C LEU A 386 12.91 -17.27 12.56
N ALA A 387 13.54 -18.22 11.86
CA ALA A 387 14.31 -19.29 12.51
C ALA A 387 15.53 -18.73 13.26
N LEU A 388 16.27 -17.79 12.66
CA LEU A 388 17.38 -17.11 13.34
C LEU A 388 16.91 -16.32 14.56
N ARG A 389 15.76 -15.63 14.48
CA ARG A 389 15.12 -14.98 15.63
C ARG A 389 14.92 -15.98 16.78
N LYS A 390 14.35 -17.17 16.52
CA LYS A 390 14.15 -18.20 17.56
C LYS A 390 15.48 -18.61 18.23
N HIS A 391 16.57 -18.65 17.48
CA HIS A 391 17.91 -18.90 18.05
C HIS A 391 18.41 -17.74 18.91
N VAL A 392 18.25 -16.49 18.45
CA VAL A 392 18.61 -15.29 19.22
C VAL A 392 17.82 -15.24 20.52
N ASP A 393 16.48 -15.37 20.45
CA ASP A 393 15.58 -15.33 21.59
C ASP A 393 15.95 -16.42 22.63
N GLY A 394 16.22 -17.65 22.16
CA GLY A 394 16.65 -18.74 23.03
C GLY A 394 18.00 -18.50 23.71
N ALA A 395 18.98 -17.95 22.99
CA ALA A 395 20.30 -17.63 23.53
C ALA A 395 20.26 -16.44 24.51
N ALA A 396 19.46 -15.42 24.20
CA ALA A 396 19.24 -14.27 25.08
C ALA A 396 18.52 -14.69 26.38
N ALA A 397 17.45 -15.48 26.28
CA ALA A 397 16.72 -16.01 27.42
C ALA A 397 17.61 -16.87 28.34
N ALA A 398 18.50 -17.71 27.78
CA ALA A 398 19.44 -18.50 28.56
C ALA A 398 20.43 -17.65 29.39
N LEU A 399 20.67 -16.41 28.95
CA LEU A 399 21.51 -15.43 29.64
C LEU A 399 20.70 -14.43 30.47
N GLY A 400 19.36 -14.52 30.47
CA GLY A 400 18.47 -13.55 31.09
C GLY A 400 18.67 -12.15 30.50
N LEU A 401 18.67 -12.05 29.17
CA LEU A 401 18.80 -10.82 28.40
C LEU A 401 17.61 -10.69 27.44
N GLU A 402 17.29 -9.45 27.08
CA GLU A 402 16.23 -9.14 26.12
C GLU A 402 16.81 -8.46 24.86
N PRO A 403 16.52 -8.97 23.65
CA PRO A 403 16.88 -8.30 22.40
C PRO A 403 16.18 -6.93 22.26
N ASN A 404 16.85 -5.95 21.67
CA ASN A 404 16.35 -4.57 21.58
C ASN A 404 15.29 -4.32 20.49
N GLY A 405 14.96 -5.34 19.69
CA GLY A 405 14.02 -5.24 18.57
C GLY A 405 14.61 -4.77 17.23
N ALA A 406 15.92 -4.54 17.12
CA ALA A 406 16.55 -4.14 15.85
C ALA A 406 16.36 -5.19 14.75
N LEU A 407 16.44 -6.48 15.09
CA LEU A 407 16.17 -7.57 14.16
C LEU A 407 14.73 -7.55 13.62
N ARG A 408 13.75 -7.19 14.47
CA ARG A 408 12.36 -6.99 14.05
C ARG A 408 12.27 -5.91 13.00
N THR A 409 12.82 -4.74 13.29
CA THR A 409 12.83 -3.60 12.36
C THR A 409 13.50 -3.95 11.04
N ALA A 410 14.61 -4.70 11.07
CA ALA A 410 15.30 -5.15 9.86
C ALA A 410 14.49 -6.15 9.03
N TYR A 411 13.71 -7.02 9.68
CA TYR A 411 12.82 -7.98 9.03
C TYR A 411 11.59 -7.29 8.41
N GLU A 412 10.90 -6.46 9.19
CA GLU A 412 9.67 -5.76 8.78
C GLU A 412 9.95 -4.67 7.74
N GLY A 413 11.13 -4.05 7.79
CA GLY A 413 11.57 -3.01 6.85
C GLY A 413 12.25 -3.52 5.57
N ALA A 414 12.34 -4.84 5.36
CA ALA A 414 13.05 -5.40 4.21
C ALA A 414 12.35 -5.08 2.88
N THR A 415 13.05 -4.39 1.96
CA THR A 415 12.55 -4.03 0.62
C THR A 415 13.26 -4.75 -0.51
N ASN A 416 14.52 -5.16 -0.31
CA ASN A 416 15.38 -5.74 -1.34
C ASN A 416 16.11 -7.03 -0.89
N GLY A 417 15.54 -7.72 0.09
CA GLY A 417 16.07 -8.98 0.62
C GLY A 417 16.34 -8.93 2.11
N PHE A 418 16.69 -10.09 2.67
CA PHE A 418 16.90 -10.27 4.10
C PHE A 418 18.37 -10.32 4.52
N GLY A 419 19.30 -9.93 3.64
CA GLY A 419 20.75 -9.96 3.92
C GLY A 419 21.11 -9.16 5.18
N GLY A 420 20.56 -7.96 5.34
CA GLY A 420 20.77 -7.14 6.53
C GLY A 420 20.25 -7.78 7.82
N ALA A 421 19.02 -8.30 7.80
CA ALA A 421 18.42 -8.99 8.96
C ALA A 421 19.20 -10.26 9.34
N LYS A 422 19.64 -11.06 8.35
CA LYS A 422 20.45 -12.26 8.59
C LYS A 422 21.79 -11.92 9.24
N SER A 423 22.49 -10.90 8.73
CA SER A 423 23.76 -10.44 9.30
C SER A 423 23.59 -9.90 10.72
N LEU A 424 22.51 -9.17 10.98
CA LEU A 424 22.21 -8.66 12.33
C LEU A 424 21.94 -9.80 13.31
N ALA A 425 21.10 -10.77 12.95
CA ALA A 425 20.82 -11.93 13.80
C ALA A 425 22.09 -12.75 14.09
N GLN A 426 22.97 -12.91 13.10
CA GLN A 426 24.26 -13.59 13.32
C GLN A 426 25.16 -12.80 14.28
N ALA A 427 25.22 -11.47 14.12
CA ALA A 427 26.00 -10.63 15.03
C ALA A 427 25.45 -10.70 16.47
N GLU A 428 24.12 -10.70 16.64
CA GLU A 428 23.47 -10.87 17.95
C GLU A 428 23.82 -12.24 18.56
N LEU A 429 23.77 -13.32 17.78
CA LEU A 429 24.19 -14.66 18.23
C LEU A 429 25.66 -14.70 18.65
N ASP A 430 26.55 -14.09 17.87
CA ASP A 430 27.99 -14.04 18.18
C ASP A 430 28.26 -13.24 19.47
N ALA A 431 27.55 -12.14 19.69
CA ALA A 431 27.63 -11.36 20.93
C ALA A 431 27.07 -12.13 22.13
N LEU A 432 25.93 -12.81 21.99
CA LEU A 432 25.36 -13.68 23.02
C LEU A 432 26.31 -14.82 23.38
N ALA A 433 26.95 -15.44 22.40
CA ALA A 433 27.97 -16.46 22.62
C ALA A 433 29.17 -15.90 23.41
N ALA A 434 29.65 -14.70 23.06
CA ALA A 434 30.73 -14.02 23.79
C ALA A 434 30.32 -13.68 25.24
N ILE A 435 29.10 -13.20 25.46
CA ILE A 435 28.57 -12.93 26.80
C ILE A 435 28.45 -14.22 27.62
N GLY A 436 27.99 -15.32 27.00
CA GLY A 436 27.90 -16.62 27.64
C GLY A 436 29.26 -17.18 28.07
N ASP A 437 30.27 -17.07 27.21
CA ASP A 437 31.66 -17.43 27.55
C ASP A 437 32.23 -16.54 28.67
N ALA A 438 31.98 -15.23 28.62
CA ALA A 438 32.36 -14.32 29.69
C ALA A 438 31.67 -14.66 31.02
N LYS A 439 30.37 -14.97 31.01
CA LYS A 439 29.60 -15.42 32.19
C LYS A 439 30.24 -16.66 32.82
N ALA A 440 30.49 -17.70 32.01
CA ALA A 440 31.07 -18.94 32.48
C ALA A 440 32.43 -18.74 33.15
N LYS A 441 33.25 -17.81 32.64
CA LYS A 441 34.55 -17.46 33.22
C LYS A 441 34.43 -16.63 34.49
N VAL A 442 33.58 -15.59 34.48
CA VAL A 442 33.40 -14.68 35.63
C VAL A 442 32.77 -15.39 36.82
N GLU A 443 31.89 -16.37 36.59
CA GLU A 443 31.21 -17.14 37.64
C GLU A 443 32.03 -18.36 38.13
N ALA A 444 33.08 -18.76 37.41
CA ALA A 444 33.95 -19.85 37.84
C ALA A 444 34.73 -19.49 39.11
N GLU A 445 34.93 -20.46 40.02
CA GLU A 445 35.70 -20.22 41.23
C GLU A 445 37.20 -20.03 40.89
N PRO A 446 37.80 -18.87 41.21
CA PRO A 446 39.18 -18.60 40.83
C PRO A 446 40.17 -19.38 41.71
N ASP A 447 41.21 -19.96 41.10
CA ASP A 447 42.31 -20.58 41.81
C ASP A 447 43.14 -19.55 42.63
N LEU A 448 44.07 -20.04 43.47
CA LEU A 448 44.86 -19.16 44.35
C LEU A 448 45.71 -18.13 43.57
N LEU A 449 46.23 -18.49 42.40
CA LEU A 449 47.03 -17.59 41.58
C LEU A 449 46.13 -16.57 40.87
N ALA A 450 44.97 -17.00 40.36
CA ALA A 450 43.95 -16.13 39.80
C ALA A 450 43.45 -15.11 40.83
N LYS A 451 43.23 -15.52 42.09
CA LYS A 451 42.87 -14.59 43.19
C LYS A 451 43.92 -13.49 43.40
N ILE A 452 45.22 -13.82 43.29
CA ILE A 452 46.31 -12.83 43.39
C ILE A 452 46.35 -11.95 42.13
N GLY A 453 46.11 -12.53 40.95
CA GLY A 453 46.07 -11.81 39.68
C GLY A 453 44.93 -10.80 39.59
N LEU A 454 43.77 -11.14 40.14
CA LEU A 454 42.57 -10.31 40.15
C LEU A 454 42.58 -9.20 41.22
N LEU A 455 43.61 -9.10 42.08
CA LEU A 455 43.71 -8.00 43.04
C LEU A 455 43.69 -6.65 42.30
N GLY A 456 42.65 -5.86 42.51
CA GLY A 456 42.43 -4.55 41.86
C GLY A 456 41.67 -4.60 40.53
N GLU A 457 41.36 -5.79 40.01
CA GLU A 457 40.55 -5.98 38.80
C GLU A 457 39.13 -6.42 39.18
N THR A 458 38.12 -5.99 38.42
CA THR A 458 36.71 -6.37 38.65
C THR A 458 36.07 -6.87 37.35
N PRO A 459 36.27 -8.15 36.96
CA PRO A 459 35.73 -8.72 35.73
C PRO A 459 34.20 -8.62 35.58
N SER A 460 33.48 -8.48 36.69
CA SER A 460 32.03 -8.26 36.72
C SER A 460 31.59 -6.94 36.09
N VAL A 461 32.44 -5.89 36.12
CA VAL A 461 32.12 -4.58 35.54
C VAL A 461 32.04 -4.63 34.00
N PRO A 462 33.07 -5.08 33.26
CA PRO A 462 32.95 -5.24 31.82
C PRO A 462 31.93 -6.30 31.42
N TYR A 463 31.69 -7.33 32.24
CA TYR A 463 30.59 -8.29 32.00
C TYR A 463 29.20 -7.62 32.08
N ALA A 464 28.95 -6.81 33.09
CA ALA A 464 27.70 -6.04 33.19
C ALA A 464 27.56 -5.05 32.02
N ALA A 465 28.65 -4.35 31.66
CA ALA A 465 28.66 -3.46 30.49
C ALA A 465 28.34 -4.19 29.18
N ALA A 466 28.78 -5.44 29.03
CA ALA A 466 28.48 -6.26 27.86
C ALA A 466 26.98 -6.59 27.76
N ARG A 467 26.36 -6.96 28.88
CA ARG A 467 24.91 -7.20 28.99
C ARG A 467 24.12 -5.95 28.62
N ASP A 468 24.45 -4.83 29.25
CA ASP A 468 23.81 -3.53 29.02
C ASP A 468 23.95 -3.06 27.56
N ALA A 469 25.12 -3.30 26.94
CA ALA A 469 25.36 -2.97 25.54
C ALA A 469 24.45 -3.80 24.61
N PHE A 470 24.33 -5.10 24.86
CA PHE A 470 23.45 -5.98 24.08
C PHE A 470 21.99 -5.53 24.15
N GLU A 471 21.45 -5.28 25.34
CA GLU A 471 20.05 -4.88 25.53
C GLU A 471 19.73 -3.50 24.91
N ARG A 472 20.74 -2.64 24.71
CA ARG A 472 20.60 -1.39 23.96
C ARG A 472 20.82 -1.54 22.45
N GLY A 473 21.19 -2.72 21.97
CA GLY A 473 21.49 -3.00 20.57
C GLY A 473 22.91 -2.67 20.11
N ASP A 474 23.82 -2.34 21.03
CA ASP A 474 25.24 -2.18 20.72
C ASP A 474 25.93 -3.54 20.74
N VAL A 475 25.68 -4.33 19.69
CA VAL A 475 26.17 -5.71 19.55
C VAL A 475 27.70 -5.78 19.55
N GLU A 476 28.37 -4.80 18.94
CA GLU A 476 29.83 -4.76 18.88
C GLU A 476 30.45 -4.31 20.22
N GLY A 477 29.82 -3.34 20.89
CA GLY A 477 30.17 -2.97 22.26
C GLY A 477 30.00 -4.15 23.23
N ALA A 478 28.90 -4.90 23.09
CA ALA A 478 28.64 -6.11 23.87
C ALA A 478 29.75 -7.15 23.71
N ARG A 479 30.12 -7.46 22.46
CA ARG A 479 31.21 -8.39 22.14
C ARG A 479 32.55 -7.92 22.70
N THR A 480 32.86 -6.63 22.55
CA THR A 480 34.10 -6.02 23.04
C THR A 480 34.18 -6.10 24.57
N SER A 481 33.13 -5.69 25.28
CA SER A 481 33.07 -5.73 26.75
C SER A 481 33.10 -7.16 27.29
N ALA A 482 32.43 -8.11 26.62
CA ALA A 482 32.48 -9.53 26.99
C ALA A 482 33.90 -10.10 26.82
N ALA A 483 34.59 -9.76 25.73
CA ALA A 483 35.97 -10.17 25.50
C ALA A 483 36.92 -9.60 26.56
N VAL A 484 36.73 -8.34 26.99
CA VAL A 484 37.50 -7.74 28.09
C VAL A 484 37.27 -8.50 29.40
N ALA A 485 36.01 -8.81 29.75
CA ALA A 485 35.68 -9.57 30.95
C ALA A 485 36.34 -10.96 30.94
N ALA A 486 36.24 -11.68 29.81
CA ALA A 486 36.86 -12.99 29.64
C ALA A 486 38.41 -12.92 29.73
N ALA A 487 39.03 -11.92 29.10
CA ALA A 487 40.48 -11.74 29.11
C ALA A 487 41.03 -11.50 30.52
N LEU A 488 40.36 -10.68 31.34
CA LEU A 488 40.74 -10.43 32.73
C LEU A 488 40.78 -11.72 33.55
N VAL A 489 39.79 -12.60 33.38
CA VAL A 489 39.76 -13.90 34.09
C VAL A 489 40.84 -14.85 33.58
N THR A 490 40.99 -15.00 32.25
CA THR A 490 41.95 -15.95 31.67
C THR A 490 43.41 -15.59 31.93
N SER A 491 43.73 -14.29 32.00
CA SER A 491 45.10 -13.82 32.29
C SER A 491 45.42 -13.75 33.78
N ALA A 492 44.41 -13.89 34.65
CA ALA A 492 44.56 -13.73 36.09
C ALA A 492 45.64 -14.64 36.70
N SER A 493 45.66 -15.94 36.39
CA SER A 493 46.65 -16.85 36.99
C SER A 493 48.09 -16.48 36.60
N MET A 494 48.31 -16.02 35.35
CA MET A 494 49.63 -15.58 34.87
C MET A 494 50.07 -14.28 35.56
N VAL A 495 49.18 -13.30 35.65
CA VAL A 495 49.42 -12.04 36.39
C VAL A 495 49.69 -12.32 37.86
N GLY A 496 48.95 -13.26 38.46
CA GLY A 496 49.12 -13.72 39.83
C GLY A 496 50.48 -14.36 40.09
N GLN A 497 50.97 -15.20 39.17
CA GLN A 497 52.33 -15.76 39.24
C GLN A 497 53.40 -14.65 39.24
N GLY A 498 53.28 -13.67 38.33
CA GLY A 498 54.21 -12.53 38.29
C GLY A 498 54.21 -11.72 39.58
N ARG A 499 53.02 -11.44 40.12
CA ARG A 499 52.84 -10.73 41.40
C ARG A 499 53.40 -11.53 42.59
N LEU A 500 53.20 -12.84 42.62
CA LEU A 500 53.74 -13.71 43.67
C LEU A 500 55.28 -13.75 43.63
N ILE A 501 55.88 -13.88 42.45
CA ILE A 501 57.34 -13.85 42.28
C ILE A 501 57.89 -12.50 42.75
N LEU A 502 57.29 -11.39 42.35
CA LEU A 502 57.70 -10.05 42.79
C LEU A 502 57.58 -9.90 44.32
N ALA A 503 56.49 -10.37 44.91
CA ALA A 503 56.29 -10.34 46.37
C ALA A 503 57.36 -11.18 47.10
N ILE A 504 57.73 -12.35 46.58
CA ILE A 504 58.81 -13.18 47.12
C ILE A 504 60.15 -12.46 47.02
N VAL A 505 60.48 -11.86 45.87
CA VAL A 505 61.72 -11.11 45.67
C VAL A 505 61.82 -9.93 46.63
N VAL A 506 60.74 -9.17 46.80
CA VAL A 506 60.66 -8.04 47.75
C VAL A 506 60.81 -8.53 49.19
N ALA A 507 60.13 -9.62 49.57
CA ALA A 507 60.22 -10.19 50.91
C ALA A 507 61.64 -10.68 51.23
N VAL A 508 62.29 -11.37 50.29
CA VAL A 508 63.70 -11.80 50.43
C VAL A 508 64.64 -10.60 50.51
N GLY A 509 64.42 -9.57 49.70
CA GLY A 509 65.18 -8.31 49.75
C GLY A 509 65.03 -7.58 51.10
N LEU A 510 63.82 -7.49 51.63
CA LEU A 510 63.54 -6.91 52.95
C LEU A 510 64.16 -7.74 54.08
N LEU A 511 64.11 -9.07 53.99
CA LEU A 511 64.76 -9.96 54.96
C LEU A 511 66.28 -9.75 54.93
N ALA A 512 66.89 -9.67 53.75
CA ALA A 512 68.31 -9.36 53.59
C ALA A 512 68.65 -7.98 54.18
N LEU A 513 67.83 -6.96 53.94
CA LEU A 513 68.00 -5.63 54.52
C LEU A 513 67.90 -5.65 56.06
N LEU A 514 66.93 -6.38 56.63
CA LEU A 514 66.78 -6.54 58.07
C LEU A 514 67.97 -7.28 58.68
N VAL A 515 68.51 -8.31 57.99
CA VAL A 515 69.72 -9.02 58.41
C VAL A 515 70.93 -8.08 58.36
N ILE A 516 71.08 -7.27 57.31
CA ILE A 516 72.15 -6.27 57.19
C ILE A 516 72.02 -5.22 58.31
N LEU A 517 70.83 -4.71 58.59
CA LEU A 517 70.54 -3.76 59.67
C LEU A 517 70.82 -4.37 61.04
N ALA A 518 70.46 -5.64 61.27
CA ALA A 518 70.75 -6.37 62.51
C ALA A 518 72.27 -6.60 62.69
N ILE A 519 72.99 -6.91 61.61
CA ILE A 519 74.46 -7.04 61.62
C ILE A 519 75.12 -5.67 61.87
N ALA A 520 74.64 -4.59 61.25
CA ALA A 520 75.13 -3.24 61.47
C ALA A 520 74.86 -2.74 62.91
N ALA A 521 73.70 -3.05 63.47
CA ALA A 521 73.36 -2.78 64.87
C ALA A 521 74.23 -3.59 65.86
N ARG A 522 74.53 -4.87 65.55
CA ARG A 522 75.49 -5.69 66.31
C ARG A 522 76.92 -5.16 66.23
N ARG A 523 77.37 -4.68 65.07
CA ARG A 523 78.69 -4.05 64.89
C ARG A 523 78.80 -2.71 65.63
N ARG A 524 77.73 -1.89 65.68
CA ARG A 524 77.68 -0.67 66.50
C ARG A 524 77.66 -0.96 68.00
N ARG A 525 77.01 -2.04 68.46
CA ARG A 525 77.08 -2.48 69.87
C ARG A 525 78.45 -3.05 70.26
N ARG A 526 79.19 -3.71 69.35
CA ARG A 526 80.57 -4.16 69.60
C ARG A 526 81.64 -3.06 69.52
N ARG A 527 81.36 -1.92 68.87
CA ARG A 527 82.28 -0.77 68.79
C ARG A 527 82.13 0.27 69.92
N ARG A 528 81.29 0.03 70.93
CA ARG A 528 81.18 0.90 72.13
C ARG A 528 81.97 0.42 73.35
N VAL A 529 82.80 -0.62 73.24
CA VAL A 529 83.67 -1.11 74.34
C VAL A 529 85.17 -0.96 74.06
N LEU A 530 85.59 -0.55 72.86
CA LEU A 530 87.02 -0.36 72.53
C LEU A 530 87.20 0.85 71.59
N ALA A 531 87.21 2.05 72.16
CA ALA A 531 87.76 3.27 71.54
C ALA A 531 87.91 4.38 72.61
N LEU A 532 88.71 4.10 73.64
CA LEU A 532 89.35 5.07 74.52
C LEU A 532 90.82 4.71 74.53
N ALA A 533 91.60 5.25 73.58
CA ALA A 533 93.02 5.58 73.70
C ALA A 533 93.67 5.81 72.33
N ALA A 534 94.42 6.91 72.27
CA ALA A 534 95.55 7.20 71.38
C ALA A 534 95.28 7.87 70.01
N GLU A 535 95.46 9.19 70.02
CA GLU A 535 96.09 10.03 68.98
C GLU A 535 97.49 10.46 69.51
N PRO A 536 98.38 11.17 68.78
CA PRO A 536 98.45 11.52 67.33
C PRO A 536 99.87 11.32 66.71
N ASP A 537 100.09 11.62 65.41
CA ASP A 537 100.89 12.80 64.94
C ASP A 537 101.31 12.76 63.43
N VAL A 538 100.85 13.80 62.71
CA VAL A 538 101.41 14.66 61.62
C VAL A 538 102.38 14.16 60.53
N ALA A 539 102.03 14.40 59.24
CA ALA A 539 102.71 15.34 58.31
C ALA A 539 102.03 15.42 56.91
N GLU A 540 101.76 16.65 56.45
CA GLU A 540 101.24 17.13 55.15
C GLU A 540 102.42 17.63 54.24
N PRO A 541 102.27 18.35 53.09
CA PRO A 541 101.11 18.70 52.22
C PRO A 541 101.40 18.63 50.69
N TYR A 542 100.39 18.80 49.80
CA TYR A 542 100.43 19.78 48.66
C TYR A 542 98.99 20.22 48.27
N ALA A 543 98.82 21.52 48.00
CA ALA A 543 97.60 22.32 47.75
C ALA A 543 96.97 22.11 46.34
N THR A 544 95.74 22.53 45.97
CA THR A 544 95.16 23.91 45.98
C THR A 544 93.63 23.98 45.71
N LEU A 545 92.89 24.71 46.58
CA LEU A 545 91.94 25.86 46.37
C LEU A 545 90.85 25.81 45.25
N ALA A 546 89.53 25.81 45.56
CA ALA A 546 88.59 26.95 45.86
C ALA A 546 88.01 27.62 44.58
N ALA A 547 86.79 28.17 44.42
CA ALA A 547 85.56 28.44 45.19
C ALA A 547 84.45 28.84 44.13
N ASP A 548 83.19 28.40 44.23
CA ASP A 548 81.96 29.22 44.53
C ASP A 548 81.32 29.94 43.29
N PRO A 549 80.19 30.70 43.35
CA PRO A 549 78.84 30.28 42.92
C PRO A 549 78.09 31.21 41.92
N ASP A 550 76.85 30.81 41.58
CA ASP A 550 75.62 31.59 41.31
C ASP A 550 75.37 32.57 40.13
N ALA A 551 74.08 32.54 39.71
CA ALA A 551 73.20 33.56 39.11
C ALA A 551 73.02 33.72 37.57
N ALA A 552 71.96 33.06 37.04
CA ALA A 552 70.78 33.60 36.31
C ALA A 552 70.94 34.52 35.03
N PRO A 553 69.86 35.03 34.38
CA PRO A 553 69.08 34.38 33.30
C PRO A 553 68.82 35.25 32.02
N ALA A 554 67.96 34.73 31.11
CA ALA A 554 67.15 35.42 30.06
C ALA A 554 67.91 35.83 28.75
N ALA A 555 67.39 35.89 27.51
CA ALA A 555 66.06 35.87 26.87
C ALA A 555 66.28 35.64 25.31
N PRO A 556 65.47 36.13 24.34
CA PRO A 556 64.26 35.47 23.79
C PRO A 556 64.10 35.46 22.23
N THR A 557 63.09 34.71 21.76
CA THR A 557 62.07 34.97 20.67
C THR A 557 62.35 35.29 19.19
N GLU A 558 61.49 34.67 18.34
CA GLU A 558 60.86 35.10 17.05
C GLU A 558 61.72 35.07 15.76
N ARG A 559 61.25 34.79 14.51
CA ARG A 559 59.92 34.61 13.83
C ARG A 559 60.16 33.98 12.40
N PRO A 560 59.11 33.64 11.60
CA PRO A 560 59.13 32.98 10.27
C PRO A 560 59.13 34.04 9.11
N PRO A 561 59.01 33.74 7.78
CA PRO A 561 57.76 33.27 7.14
C PRO A 561 57.88 32.49 5.78
N ASP A 562 56.72 31.97 5.33
CA ASP A 562 56.12 32.00 3.98
C ASP A 562 56.82 31.53 2.66
N ALA A 563 56.01 30.74 1.92
CA ALA A 563 55.55 30.96 0.53
C ALA A 563 56.13 30.14 -0.65
N GLU A 564 55.17 29.83 -1.53
CA GLU A 564 55.24 29.40 -2.94
C GLU A 564 55.70 27.95 -3.18
N GLY A 565 54.97 27.11 -3.91
CA GLY A 565 54.12 27.34 -5.07
C GLY A 565 54.54 26.31 -6.13
N GLY A 566 53.58 25.55 -6.69
CA GLY A 566 53.83 24.56 -7.76
C GLY A 566 54.49 25.16 -9.01
N PRO A 567 54.82 24.39 -10.07
CA PRO A 567 54.01 23.31 -10.67
C PRO A 567 54.88 22.05 -10.96
N GLY A 568 54.46 20.92 -11.53
CA GLY A 568 53.22 20.44 -12.12
C GLY A 568 53.56 19.27 -13.06
N THR A 569 52.52 18.52 -13.41
CA THR A 569 52.31 17.78 -14.69
C THR A 569 52.83 16.35 -14.90
N GLN A 570 51.85 15.53 -15.37
CA GLN A 570 51.89 14.31 -16.20
C GLN A 570 52.22 13.00 -15.44
N LEU A 571 51.39 11.94 -15.45
CA LEU A 571 50.33 11.46 -16.36
C LEU A 571 49.28 10.66 -15.56
#